data_AF-A0A1S6FPT6-F1
#
_entry.id   AF-A0A1S6FPT6-F1
#
_cell.length_a   1.000
_cell.length_b   1.000
_cell.length_c   1.000
_cell.angle_alpha   90.00
_cell.angle_beta   90.00
_cell.angle_gamma   90.00
#
_symmetry.space_group_name_H-M   'P 1'
#
loop_
_entity.id
_entity.type
_entity.pdbx_description
1 polymer ?
#
loop_
_entity_poly.entity_id
_entity_poly.type
_entity_poly.pdbx_seq_one_letter_code
_entity_poly.pdbx_strand_id
1 'polypeptide(L)'
;MADQPSGPVASRRRALMLGAAGASAIVSIRPALAQTSASVMNCEIQVPDQARAGSYVAADGTLVPAGTPGAFPPPGTAFKAEDVKRALSGGQLPGTDYERSRAYTNYIRRLQSGTSGFTCFASLQMPRG
;
A
#
# COMPACT_ATOMS: atom_id res chain seq x y z
N MET A 1 16.93 -29.57 -66.98
CA MET A 1 16.62 -30.94 -66.52
C MET A 1 15.45 -30.88 -65.56
N ALA A 2 14.46 -31.75 -65.75
CA ALA A 2 13.20 -31.84 -65.00
C ALA A 2 13.35 -32.63 -63.69
N ASP A 3 12.49 -32.36 -62.69
CA ASP A 3 11.46 -33.30 -62.20
C ASP A 3 10.66 -32.73 -61.02
N GLN A 4 9.34 -32.94 -61.02
CA GLN A 4 8.37 -32.77 -59.92
C GLN A 4 7.70 -34.12 -59.71
N PRO A 5 7.36 -34.50 -58.46
CA PRO A 5 6.04 -35.09 -58.24
C PRO A 5 5.34 -34.49 -57.01
N SER A 6 4.16 -33.88 -57.14
CA SER A 6 2.82 -34.51 -57.22
C SER A 6 2.10 -34.66 -55.86
N GLY A 7 1.22 -33.70 -55.56
CA GLY A 7 -0.19 -33.96 -55.24
C GLY A 7 -0.62 -34.16 -53.78
N PRO A 8 -1.88 -33.80 -53.42
CA PRO A 8 -2.29 -33.47 -52.05
C PRO A 8 -3.07 -34.60 -51.36
N VAL A 9 -2.79 -34.83 -50.07
CA VAL A 9 -3.69 -35.59 -49.19
C VAL A 9 -4.17 -34.67 -48.06
N ALA A 10 -5.41 -34.22 -48.21
CA ALA A 10 -6.22 -33.62 -47.16
C ALA A 10 -6.42 -34.65 -46.03
N SER A 11 -5.44 -34.76 -45.14
CA SER A 11 -5.52 -35.60 -43.95
C SER A 11 -6.06 -34.78 -42.79
N ARG A 12 -7.34 -35.00 -42.48
CA ARG A 12 -8.12 -34.98 -41.20
C ARG A 12 -7.51 -34.43 -39.88
N ARG A 13 -6.43 -33.67 -39.89
CA ARG A 13 -5.79 -32.98 -38.75
C ARG A 13 -6.20 -31.51 -38.66
N ARG A 14 -7.34 -31.15 -39.24
CA ARG A 14 -7.95 -29.81 -39.19
C ARG A 14 -8.86 -29.62 -37.97
N ALA A 15 -8.62 -30.36 -36.88
CA ALA A 15 -9.49 -30.39 -35.71
C ALA A 15 -8.81 -29.97 -34.39
N LEU A 16 -7.52 -29.65 -34.37
CA LEU A 16 -6.87 -29.08 -33.19
C LEU A 16 -6.05 -27.87 -33.63
N MET A 17 -6.64 -26.67 -33.59
CA MET A 17 -5.97 -25.38 -33.29
C MET A 17 -7.03 -24.27 -33.12
N LEU A 18 -8.09 -24.54 -32.34
CA LEU A 18 -8.78 -23.46 -31.62
C LEU A 18 -8.15 -23.41 -30.23
N GLY A 19 -7.09 -22.60 -30.09
CA GLY A 19 -6.36 -22.51 -28.83
C GLY A 19 -5.63 -21.18 -28.71
N ALA A 20 -6.08 -20.39 -27.75
CA ALA A 20 -5.40 -19.25 -27.14
C ALA A 20 -5.30 -17.96 -27.97
N ALA A 21 -6.43 -17.28 -28.17
CA ALA A 21 -6.45 -15.82 -28.16
C ALA A 21 -6.49 -15.37 -26.69
N GLY A 22 -5.36 -14.92 -26.17
CA GLY A 22 -5.25 -14.45 -24.80
C GLY A 22 -3.88 -13.83 -24.57
N ALA A 23 -3.63 -12.66 -25.16
CA ALA A 23 -2.51 -11.83 -24.75
C ALA A 23 -2.85 -11.28 -23.35
N SER A 24 -2.51 -12.01 -22.30
CA SER A 24 -2.46 -11.45 -20.96
C SER A 24 -1.29 -10.47 -20.94
N ALA A 25 -1.58 -9.18 -21.09
CA ALA A 25 -0.64 -8.16 -20.71
C ALA A 25 -0.45 -8.29 -19.19
N ILE A 26 0.58 -9.02 -18.78
CA ILE A 26 1.06 -8.97 -17.41
C ILE A 26 1.58 -7.56 -17.24
N VAL A 27 0.72 -6.69 -16.71
CA VAL A 27 1.14 -5.38 -16.24
C VAL A 27 2.12 -5.66 -15.12
N SER A 28 3.41 -5.53 -15.44
CA SER A 28 4.45 -5.46 -14.43
C SER A 28 4.23 -4.14 -13.70
N ILE A 29 3.35 -4.16 -12.71
CA ILE A 29 3.42 -3.18 -11.64
C ILE A 29 4.76 -3.50 -11.00
N ARG A 30 5.80 -2.73 -11.31
CA ARG A 30 6.95 -2.64 -10.43
C ARG A 30 6.38 -2.01 -9.18
N PRO A 31 6.08 -2.76 -8.11
CA PRO A 31 5.82 -2.05 -6.88
C PRO A 31 7.17 -1.38 -6.61
N ALA A 32 7.18 -0.05 -6.57
CA ALA A 32 8.25 0.65 -5.89
C ALA A 32 8.09 0.30 -4.41
N LEU A 33 8.39 -0.97 -4.06
CA LEU A 33 8.71 -1.39 -2.71
C LEU A 33 10.03 -0.71 -2.43
N ALA A 34 9.94 0.57 -2.08
CA ALA A 34 10.94 1.25 -1.30
C ALA A 34 11.08 0.44 0.00
N GLN A 35 11.93 -0.59 -0.07
CA GLN A 35 12.66 -1.23 1.01
C GLN A 35 11.96 -1.18 2.38
N THR A 36 10.83 -1.89 2.56
CA THR A 36 10.32 -2.19 3.90
C THR A 36 10.81 -3.55 4.34
N SER A 37 12.12 -3.72 4.41
CA SER A 37 12.75 -4.90 5.00
C SER A 37 14.02 -4.46 5.72
N ALA A 38 14.11 -4.84 7.00
CA ALA A 38 15.30 -4.81 7.85
C ALA A 38 15.59 -3.60 8.77
N SER A 39 14.58 -2.87 9.27
CA SER A 39 14.76 -2.28 10.62
C SER A 39 13.45 -2.04 11.37
N VAL A 40 13.07 -3.02 12.20
CA VAL A 40 11.96 -2.91 13.16
C VAL A 40 12.25 -1.84 14.25
N MET A 41 13.48 -1.32 14.29
CA MET A 41 13.91 -0.24 15.19
C MET A 41 13.82 1.17 14.59
N ASN A 42 13.52 1.30 13.29
CA ASN A 42 13.51 2.59 12.58
C ASN A 42 12.29 2.74 11.65
N CYS A 43 11.24 1.97 11.93
CA CYS A 43 10.09 1.90 11.04
C CYS A 43 9.26 3.20 11.12
N GLU A 44 8.81 3.65 9.96
CA GLU A 44 8.03 4.88 9.80
C GLU A 44 6.57 4.57 9.49
N ILE A 45 5.66 5.35 10.09
CA ILE A 45 4.22 5.26 9.88
C ILE A 45 3.77 6.50 9.13
N GLN A 46 3.28 6.27 7.91
CA GLN A 46 2.70 7.31 7.08
C GLN A 46 1.25 7.54 7.49
N VAL A 47 0.87 8.81 7.53
CA VAL A 47 -0.51 9.24 7.80
C VAL A 47 -0.89 10.21 6.68
N PRO A 48 -1.93 9.95 5.88
CA PRO A 48 -2.53 8.65 5.61
C PRO A 48 -1.53 7.63 5.04
N ASP A 49 -1.91 6.35 5.06
CA ASP A 49 -1.16 5.29 4.40
C ASP A 49 -1.04 5.54 2.89
N GLN A 50 -0.03 4.92 2.27
CA GLN A 50 0.35 5.19 0.89
C GLN A 50 -0.79 4.98 -0.12
N ALA A 51 -1.70 4.04 0.14
CA ALA A 51 -2.84 3.79 -0.73
C ALA A 51 -3.90 4.91 -0.68
N ARG A 52 -3.86 5.78 0.33
CA ARG A 52 -4.76 6.92 0.49
C ARG A 52 -4.02 8.25 0.71
N ALA A 53 -2.83 8.40 0.15
CA ALA A 53 -1.95 9.57 0.33
C ALA A 53 -2.52 10.94 -0.16
N GLY A 54 -3.74 10.98 -0.71
CA GLY A 54 -4.45 12.22 -1.09
C GLY A 54 -5.61 12.61 -0.17
N SER A 55 -5.88 11.82 0.87
CA SER A 55 -6.99 12.05 1.80
C SER A 55 -6.56 12.89 3.00
N TYR A 56 -7.52 13.54 3.64
CA TYR A 56 -7.32 14.28 4.89
C TYR A 56 -7.77 13.40 6.05
N VAL A 57 -7.28 13.70 7.26
CA VAL A 57 -7.62 12.96 8.47
C VAL A 57 -8.57 13.77 9.31
N ALA A 58 -9.80 13.30 9.51
CA ALA A 58 -10.75 13.92 10.42
C ALA A 58 -10.30 13.77 11.88
N ALA A 59 -10.87 14.56 12.79
CA ALA A 59 -10.54 14.52 14.22
C ALA A 59 -10.73 13.12 14.85
N ASP A 60 -11.65 12.32 14.32
CA ASP A 60 -11.91 10.96 14.78
C ASP A 60 -10.93 9.93 14.20
N GLY A 61 -10.08 10.32 13.25
CA GLY A 61 -9.13 9.44 12.56
C GLY A 61 -9.68 8.77 11.29
N THR A 62 -10.87 9.15 10.78
CA THR A 62 -11.31 8.73 9.45
C THR A 62 -10.60 9.50 8.34
N LEU A 63 -10.52 8.89 7.16
CA LEU A 63 -10.06 9.55 5.95
C LEU A 63 -11.23 10.23 5.26
N VAL A 64 -11.07 11.52 4.97
CA VAL A 64 -12.09 12.36 4.34
C VAL A 64 -11.49 13.12 3.16
N PRO A 65 -12.32 13.60 2.21
CA PRO A 65 -11.85 14.45 1.12
C PRO A 65 -11.20 15.74 1.62
N ALA A 66 -10.28 16.29 0.83
CA ALA A 66 -9.70 17.61 1.06
C ALA A 66 -10.81 18.68 1.12
N GLY A 67 -10.67 19.65 2.03
CA GLY A 67 -11.65 20.72 2.25
C GLY A 67 -12.81 20.37 3.19
N THR A 68 -12.83 19.17 3.77
CA THR A 68 -13.80 18.81 4.83
C THR A 68 -13.54 19.67 6.07
N PRO A 69 -14.55 20.38 6.62
CA PRO A 69 -14.38 21.17 7.83
C PRO A 69 -13.88 20.34 9.02
N GLY A 70 -12.86 20.82 9.73
CA GLY A 70 -12.28 20.11 10.87
C GLY A 70 -11.40 18.91 10.50
N ALA A 71 -11.09 18.71 9.22
CA ALA A 71 -10.13 17.71 8.77
C ALA A 71 -8.72 18.30 8.66
N PHE A 72 -7.73 17.49 9.01
CA PHE A 72 -6.32 17.88 8.99
C PHE A 72 -5.64 17.34 7.73
N PRO A 73 -4.78 18.14 7.07
CA PRO A 73 -3.99 17.66 5.93
C PRO A 73 -3.05 16.53 6.36
N PRO A 74 -2.53 15.70 5.44
CA PRO A 74 -1.45 14.78 5.76
C PRO A 74 -0.22 15.52 6.34
N PRO A 75 0.49 14.97 7.33
CA PRO A 75 1.86 15.40 7.61
C PRO A 75 2.72 15.28 6.36
N GLY A 76 3.62 16.26 6.15
CA GLY A 76 4.56 16.23 5.02
C GLY A 76 5.64 15.13 5.13
N THR A 77 5.73 14.47 6.28
CA THR A 77 6.70 13.42 6.57
C THR A 77 6.06 12.29 7.36
N ALA A 78 6.58 11.07 7.19
CA ALA A 78 6.22 9.93 8.01
C ALA A 78 6.61 10.16 9.47
N PHE A 79 5.87 9.56 10.41
CA PHE A 79 6.22 9.57 11.82
C PHE A 79 7.10 8.38 12.18
N LYS A 80 8.09 8.58 13.04
CA LYS A 80 8.92 7.50 13.56
C LYS A 80 8.14 6.63 14.54
N ALA A 81 8.49 5.35 14.61
CA ALA A 81 7.88 4.39 15.52
C ALA A 81 7.89 4.88 16.99
N GLU A 82 8.98 5.51 17.42
CA GLU A 82 9.17 6.00 18.79
C GLU A 82 8.23 7.17 19.10
N ASP A 83 8.06 8.06 18.13
CA ASP A 83 7.17 9.21 18.23
C ASP A 83 5.71 8.78 18.27
N VAL A 84 5.36 7.81 17.43
CA VAL A 84 4.02 7.20 17.44
C VAL A 84 3.76 6.47 18.74
N LYS A 85 4.73 5.68 19.24
CA LYS A 85 4.61 5.01 20.54
C LYS A 85 4.37 6.01 21.67
N ARG A 86 5.17 7.09 21.71
CA ARG A 86 5.01 8.16 22.70
C ARG A 86 3.65 8.85 22.58
N ALA A 87 3.19 9.12 21.36
CA ALA A 87 1.89 9.73 21.12
C ALA A 87 0.71 8.82 21.51
N LEU A 88 0.83 7.51 21.28
CA LEU A 88 -0.15 6.51 21.71
C LEU A 88 -0.24 6.38 23.23
N SER A 89 0.87 6.62 23.93
CA SER A 89 0.92 6.69 25.40
C SER A 89 0.43 8.02 25.98
N GLY A 90 -0.06 8.95 25.15
CA GLY A 90 -0.58 10.25 25.59
C GLY A 90 0.34 11.45 25.29
N GLY A 91 1.46 11.23 24.60
CA GLY A 91 2.31 12.30 24.10
C GLY A 91 1.79 12.97 22.83
N GLN A 92 2.64 13.83 22.25
CA GLN A 92 2.36 14.55 21.01
C GLN A 92 3.29 14.12 19.88
N LEU A 93 2.76 14.04 18.66
CA LEU A 93 3.52 13.78 17.45
C LEU A 93 4.35 15.02 17.06
N PRO A 94 5.60 14.84 16.60
CA PRO A 94 6.48 15.96 16.26
C PRO A 94 5.92 16.77 15.08
N GLY A 95 6.06 18.09 15.15
CA GLY A 95 5.60 18.99 14.09
C GLY A 95 4.08 19.06 13.92
N THR A 96 3.30 18.66 14.94
CA THR A 96 1.83 18.70 14.92
C THR A 96 1.26 19.42 16.13
N ASP A 97 0.16 20.14 15.94
CA ASP A 97 -0.65 20.72 17.03
C ASP A 97 -1.41 19.63 17.79
N TYR A 98 -1.95 19.96 18.96
CA TYR A 98 -2.59 18.97 19.85
C TYR A 98 -3.75 18.22 19.17
N GLU A 99 -4.62 18.95 18.47
CA GLU A 99 -5.78 18.38 17.78
C GLU A 99 -5.36 17.50 16.60
N ARG A 100 -4.38 17.96 15.84
CA ARG A 100 -3.80 17.24 14.70
C ARG A 100 -3.11 15.95 15.17
N SER A 101 -2.36 16.02 16.27
CA SER A 101 -1.75 14.86 16.90
C SER A 101 -2.81 13.84 17.33
N ARG A 102 -3.92 14.27 17.95
CA ARG A 102 -5.03 13.37 18.31
C ARG A 102 -5.66 12.72 17.08
N ALA A 103 -5.93 13.51 16.03
CA ALA A 103 -6.52 13.01 14.79
C ALA A 103 -5.66 11.90 14.15
N TYR A 104 -4.35 12.13 14.05
CA TYR A 104 -3.41 11.16 13.50
C TYR A 104 -3.26 9.94 14.39
N THR A 105 -3.16 10.10 15.71
CA THR A 105 -3.12 8.95 16.64
C THR A 105 -4.40 8.12 16.57
N ASN A 106 -5.57 8.76 16.40
CA ASN A 106 -6.84 8.07 16.20
C ASN A 106 -6.85 7.27 14.88
N TYR A 107 -6.31 7.85 13.80
CA TYR A 107 -6.12 7.15 12.54
C TYR A 107 -5.18 5.95 12.69
N ILE A 108 -4.03 6.11 13.36
CA ILE A 108 -3.05 5.05 13.60
C ILE A 108 -3.67 3.89 14.38
N ARG A 109 -4.46 4.18 15.42
CA ARG A 109 -5.21 3.16 16.20
C ARG A 109 -6.19 2.36 15.35
N ARG A 110 -6.66 2.91 14.24
CA ARG A 110 -7.61 2.28 13.30
C ARG A 110 -6.92 1.59 12.13
N LEU A 111 -5.59 1.64 12.02
CA LEU A 111 -4.87 0.92 10.97
C LEU A 111 -5.25 -0.56 11.02
N GLN A 112 -5.65 -1.09 9.87
CA GLN A 112 -6.08 -2.48 9.72
C GLN A 112 -4.93 -3.34 9.23
N SER A 113 -5.02 -4.66 9.47
CA SER A 113 -4.08 -5.63 8.91
C SER A 113 -4.03 -5.51 7.38
N GLY A 114 -2.87 -5.13 6.84
CA GLY A 114 -2.65 -4.96 5.40
C GLY A 114 -2.38 -3.53 4.94
N THR A 115 -2.50 -2.51 5.80
CA THR A 115 -2.15 -1.13 5.46
C THR A 115 -0.67 -0.84 5.73
N SER A 116 -0.01 -0.02 4.89
CA SER A 116 1.39 0.37 5.11
C SER A 116 1.53 1.13 6.44
N GLY A 117 2.27 0.55 7.39
CA GLY A 117 2.40 1.09 8.76
C GLY A 117 1.70 0.26 9.84
N PHE A 118 0.77 -0.63 9.49
CA PHE A 118 0.15 -1.52 10.48
C PHE A 118 1.15 -2.50 11.08
N THR A 119 2.00 -3.12 10.25
CA THR A 119 3.07 -4.02 10.72
C THR A 119 4.02 -3.33 11.71
N CYS A 120 4.29 -2.05 11.48
CA CYS A 120 5.02 -1.17 12.38
C CYS A 120 4.29 -1.00 13.72
N PHE A 121 3.03 -0.56 13.66
CA PHE A 121 2.18 -0.31 14.81
C PHE A 121 1.92 -1.59 15.64
N ALA A 122 1.69 -2.73 14.99
CA ALA A 122 1.58 -4.03 15.64
C ALA A 122 2.87 -4.39 16.41
N SER A 123 4.03 -4.08 15.84
CA SER A 123 5.32 -4.29 16.50
C SER A 123 5.53 -3.39 17.72
N LEU A 124 4.90 -2.21 17.77
CA LEU A 124 4.94 -1.31 18.93
C LEU A 124 4.06 -1.80 20.08
N GLN A 125 2.98 -2.53 19.77
CA GLN A 125 2.03 -3.04 20.76
C GLN A 125 2.48 -4.36 21.40
N MET A 126 3.44 -5.07 20.80
CA MET A 126 4.04 -6.24 21.42
C MET A 126 4.86 -5.83 22.65
N PRO A 127 4.54 -6.34 23.85
CA PRO A 127 5.37 -6.11 25.03
C PRO A 127 6.75 -6.72 24.76
N ARG A 128 7.78 -5.88 24.77
CA ARG A 128 9.16 -6.38 24.85
C ARG A 128 9.43 -6.54 26.34
N GLY A 129 9.38 -7.78 26.80
CA GLY A 129 9.69 -8.17 28.18
C GLY A 129 11.14 -7.93 28.53
#